data_AF-A0A3C1FYF7-F1
#
_entry.id   AF-A0A3C1FYF7-F1
#
_cell.length_a   1.000
_cell.length_b   1.000
_cell.length_c   1.000
_cell.angle_alpha   90.00
_cell.angle_beta   90.00
_cell.angle_gamma   90.00
#
_symmetry.space_group_name_H-M   'P 1'
#
loop_
_entity.id
_entity.type
_entity.pdbx_description
1 polymer ?
#
loop_
_entity_poly.entity_id
_entity_poly.type
_entity_poly.pdbx_seq_one_letter_code
_entity_poly.pdbx_strand_id
1 'polypeptide(L)'
;MATLKDIGVRNYCESVFTRLTTMKAELLCYVREIEQMPEPDKEFLKSHIPHFRDIVNTIDWKLEILMKVCPFDWTGYTHDIEYTASVYVDDELIEKEPVLGGYIGG
;
A
#
# COMPACT_ATOMS: atom_id res chain seq x y z
N MET A 1 -7.10 -20.21 -18.25
CA MET A 1 -5.86 -20.92 -17.86
C MET A 1 -4.86 -19.88 -17.40
N ALA A 2 -4.39 -19.95 -16.16
CA ALA A 2 -3.30 -19.08 -15.68
C ALA A 2 -1.99 -19.52 -16.35
N THR A 3 -1.21 -18.58 -16.86
CA THR A 3 0.10 -18.86 -17.46
C THR A 3 1.16 -19.00 -16.35
N LEU A 4 2.27 -19.68 -16.64
CA LEU A 4 3.41 -19.78 -15.69
C LEU A 4 3.91 -18.40 -15.22
N LYS A 5 3.81 -17.39 -16.09
CA LYS A 5 4.14 -16.00 -15.77
C LYS A 5 3.21 -15.43 -14.70
N ASP A 6 1.93 -15.74 -14.75
CA ASP A 6 0.93 -15.27 -13.78
C ASP A 6 1.18 -15.89 -12.40
N ILE A 7 1.59 -17.15 -12.35
CA ILE A 7 1.96 -17.84 -11.09
C ILE A 7 3.22 -17.21 -10.48
N GLY A 8 4.24 -16.90 -11.31
CA GLY A 8 5.47 -16.25 -10.84
C GLY A 8 5.22 -14.85 -10.27
N VAL A 9 4.42 -14.05 -10.95
CA VAL A 9 4.03 -12.71 -10.49
C VAL A 9 3.22 -12.80 -9.19
N ARG A 10 2.28 -13.75 -9.08
CA ARG A 10 1.52 -13.96 -7.85
C ARG A 10 2.41 -14.31 -6.66
N ASN A 11 3.31 -15.27 -6.81
CA ASN A 11 4.19 -15.69 -5.72
C ASN A 11 5.12 -14.55 -5.28
N TYR A 12 5.58 -13.72 -6.23
CA TYR A 12 6.34 -12.51 -5.91
C TYR A 12 5.51 -11.53 -5.08
N CYS A 13 4.29 -11.22 -5.54
CA CYS A 13 3.37 -10.32 -4.84
C CYS A 13 3.06 -10.78 -3.42
N GLU A 14 2.73 -12.06 -3.23
CA GLU A 14 2.49 -12.67 -1.91
C GLU A 14 3.73 -12.55 -1.02
N SER A 15 4.92 -12.90 -1.54
CA SER A 15 6.16 -12.85 -0.77
C SER A 15 6.50 -11.44 -0.31
N VAL A 16 6.36 -10.45 -1.20
CA VAL A 16 6.62 -9.04 -0.87
C VAL A 16 5.59 -8.52 0.13
N PHE A 17 4.31 -8.83 -0.06
CA PHE A 17 3.23 -8.44 0.85
C PHE A 17 3.48 -8.98 2.25
N THR A 18 3.72 -10.30 2.38
CA THR A 18 4.02 -10.93 3.66
C THR A 18 5.23 -10.29 4.31
N ARG A 19 6.34 -10.09 3.58
CA ARG A 19 7.55 -9.53 4.16
C ARG A 19 7.35 -8.10 4.66
N LEU A 20 6.69 -7.25 3.89
CA LEU A 20 6.41 -5.86 4.27
C LEU A 20 5.49 -5.79 5.49
N THR A 21 4.42 -6.59 5.51
CA THR A 21 3.49 -6.65 6.65
C THR A 21 4.17 -7.16 7.92
N THR A 22 5.03 -8.19 7.83
CA THR A 22 5.84 -8.66 8.96
C THR A 22 6.77 -7.57 9.48
N MET A 23 7.50 -6.88 8.59
CA MET A 23 8.40 -5.79 8.99
C MET A 23 7.65 -4.64 9.68
N LYS A 24 6.46 -4.28 9.18
CA LYS A 24 5.59 -3.28 9.83
C LYS A 24 5.25 -3.71 11.26
N ALA A 25 4.82 -4.95 11.45
CA ALA A 25 4.44 -5.48 12.75
C ALA A 25 5.62 -5.47 13.74
N GLU A 26 6.81 -5.89 13.30
CA GLU A 26 8.04 -5.89 14.10
C GLU A 26 8.40 -4.46 14.58
N LEU A 27 8.38 -3.48 13.67
CA LEU A 27 8.67 -2.08 14.01
C LEU A 27 7.69 -1.50 15.03
N LEU A 28 6.40 -1.79 14.88
CA LEU A 28 5.38 -1.37 15.85
C LEU A 28 5.56 -2.08 17.21
N CYS A 29 6.05 -3.33 17.22
CA CYS A 29 6.42 -4.03 18.46
C CYS A 29 7.58 -3.30 19.16
N TYR A 30 8.64 -2.94 18.44
CA TYR A 30 9.77 -2.19 19.02
C TYR A 30 9.35 -0.84 19.58
N VAL A 31 8.43 -0.13 18.92
CA VAL A 31 7.85 1.11 19.47
C VAL A 31 7.18 0.84 20.82
N ARG A 32 6.33 -0.21 20.89
CA ARG A 32 5.64 -0.58 22.14
C ARG A 32 6.61 -1.01 23.23
N GLU A 33 7.65 -1.77 22.89
CA GLU A 33 8.69 -2.18 23.82
C GLU A 33 9.41 -0.97 24.42
N ILE A 34 9.85 -0.01 23.59
CA ILE A 34 10.49 1.22 24.07
C ILE A 34 9.53 2.01 24.98
N GLU A 35 8.25 2.12 24.61
CA GLU A 35 7.26 2.86 25.41
C GLU A 35 7.02 2.22 26.79
N GLN A 36 7.20 0.91 26.91
CA GLN A 36 7.02 0.13 28.14
C GLN A 36 8.29 -0.02 28.99
N MET A 37 9.45 0.38 28.48
CA MET A 37 10.71 0.31 29.24
C MET A 37 10.71 1.25 30.46
N PRO A 38 11.40 0.88 31.55
CA PRO A 38 11.67 1.78 32.66
C PRO A 38 12.71 2.86 32.27
N GLU A 39 12.69 3.98 32.98
CA GLU A 39 13.75 4.99 32.88
C GLU A 39 15.04 4.47 33.55
N PRO A 40 16.26 4.77 33.02
CA PRO A 40 16.56 5.75 31.96
C PRO A 40 16.65 5.18 30.54
N ASP A 41 16.54 3.85 30.38
CA ASP A 41 16.71 3.18 29.08
C ASP A 41 15.67 3.64 28.05
N LYS A 42 14.45 3.92 28.53
CA LYS A 42 13.39 4.53 27.74
C LYS A 42 13.80 5.88 27.16
N GLU A 43 14.30 6.81 27.98
CA GLU A 43 14.73 8.13 27.51
C GLU A 43 15.82 8.04 26.43
N PHE A 44 16.76 7.10 26.58
CA PHE A 44 17.81 6.86 25.58
C PHE A 44 17.24 6.40 24.22
N LEU A 45 16.29 5.46 24.23
CA LEU A 45 15.73 4.85 23.02
C LEU A 45 14.52 5.59 22.43
N LYS A 46 13.93 6.53 23.17
CA LYS A 46 12.74 7.30 22.75
C LYS A 46 12.94 8.03 21.42
N SER A 47 14.18 8.45 21.13
CA SER A 47 14.55 9.09 19.87
C SER A 47 14.37 8.18 18.64
N HIS A 48 14.37 6.85 18.80
CA HIS A 48 14.18 5.90 17.71
C HIS A 48 12.71 5.71 17.30
N ILE A 49 11.76 6.00 18.20
CA ILE A 49 10.32 5.87 17.93
C ILE A 49 9.88 6.62 16.65
N PRO A 50 10.19 7.91 16.45
CA PRO A 50 9.80 8.61 15.22
C PRO A 50 10.39 7.94 13.97
N HIS A 51 11.64 7.48 14.02
CA HIS A 51 12.28 6.79 12.90
C HIS A 51 11.58 5.47 12.54
N PHE A 52 11.17 4.68 13.54
CA PHE A 52 10.38 3.47 13.29
C PHE A 52 9.01 3.80 12.69
N ARG A 53 8.35 4.87 13.15
CA ARG A 53 7.07 5.32 12.59
C ARG A 53 7.22 5.80 11.14
N ASP A 54 8.30 6.49 10.80
CA ASP A 54 8.58 6.91 9.42
C ASP A 54 8.77 5.71 8.48
N ILE A 55 9.47 4.66 8.95
CA ILE A 55 9.62 3.41 8.19
C ILE A 55 8.27 2.71 8.03
N VAL A 56 7.45 2.64 9.09
CA VAL A 56 6.09 2.08 9.02
C VAL A 56 5.24 2.82 7.98
N ASN A 57 5.23 4.14 7.99
CA ASN A 57 4.50 4.95 7.00
C ASN A 57 4.99 4.66 5.56
N THR A 58 6.30 4.49 5.39
CA THR A 58 6.88 4.13 4.09
C THR A 58 6.42 2.73 3.65
N ILE A 59 6.39 1.76 4.57
CA ILE A 59 5.91 0.40 4.30
C ILE A 59 4.42 0.43 3.91
N ASP A 60 3.59 1.20 4.62
CA ASP A 60 2.17 1.34 4.33
C ASP A 60 1.92 1.88 2.92
N TRP A 61 2.65 2.93 2.55
CA TRP A 61 2.59 3.47 1.20
C TRP A 61 3.02 2.44 0.13
N LYS A 62 4.02 1.60 0.42
CA LYS A 62 4.44 0.54 -0.50
C LYS A 62 3.42 -0.60 -0.59
N LEU A 63 2.76 -0.95 0.51
CA LEU A 63 1.68 -1.93 0.52
C LEU A 63 0.49 -1.46 -0.32
N GLU A 64 0.10 -0.18 -0.22
CA GLU A 64 -0.94 0.41 -1.08
C GLU A 64 -0.61 0.28 -2.58
N ILE A 65 0.63 0.58 -2.96
CA ILE A 65 1.07 0.42 -4.36
C ILE A 65 1.00 -1.05 -4.76
N LEU A 66 1.49 -1.94 -3.91
CA LEU A 66 1.49 -3.38 -4.17
C LEU A 66 0.06 -3.91 -4.38
N MET A 67 -0.90 -3.46 -3.57
CA MET A 67 -2.31 -3.84 -3.68
C MET A 67 -2.95 -3.38 -5.01
N LYS A 68 -2.47 -2.28 -5.60
CA LYS A 68 -2.95 -1.78 -6.90
C LYS A 68 -2.31 -2.48 -8.10
N VAL A 69 -1.05 -2.90 -7.98
CA VAL A 69 -0.26 -3.44 -9.10
C VAL A 69 -0.34 -4.96 -9.20
N CYS A 70 -0.56 -5.64 -8.08
CA CYS A 70 -0.63 -7.10 -8.06
C CYS A 70 -1.98 -7.61 -8.56
N PRO A 71 -2.01 -8.58 -9.50
CA PRO A 71 -3.23 -9.07 -10.14
C PRO A 71 -4.05 -10.02 -9.25
N PHE A 72 -4.06 -9.81 -7.93
CA PHE A 72 -4.68 -10.69 -6.94
C PHE A 72 -5.77 -9.96 -6.15
N ASP A 73 -6.83 -10.69 -5.79
CA ASP A 73 -7.88 -10.18 -4.94
C ASP A 73 -7.45 -10.25 -3.46
N TRP A 74 -7.05 -9.11 -2.91
CA TRP A 74 -6.57 -8.98 -1.52
C TRP A 74 -7.69 -8.99 -0.47
N THR A 75 -8.96 -9.21 -0.85
CA THR A 75 -10.13 -9.18 0.03
C THR A 75 -10.09 -10.15 1.22
N GLY A 76 -9.20 -11.15 1.21
CA GLY A 76 -8.93 -12.03 2.36
C GLY A 76 -7.82 -11.57 3.31
N TYR A 77 -7.01 -10.57 2.94
CA TYR A 77 -5.86 -10.07 3.70
C TYR A 77 -6.13 -8.71 4.37
N THR A 78 -7.28 -8.10 4.12
CA THR A 78 -7.68 -6.78 4.61
C THR A 78 -8.15 -6.75 6.06
N HIS A 79 -7.99 -7.84 6.83
CA HIS A 79 -8.62 -7.95 8.15
C HIS A 79 -8.12 -6.94 9.21
N ASP A 80 -7.08 -6.14 8.93
CA ASP A 80 -6.54 -5.13 9.86
C ASP A 80 -6.17 -3.78 9.22
N ILE A 81 -6.70 -3.44 8.04
CA ILE A 81 -6.47 -2.11 7.44
C ILE A 81 -7.81 -1.44 7.14
N GLU A 82 -8.37 -0.76 8.14
CA GLU A 82 -9.46 0.20 7.96
C GLU A 82 -9.00 1.33 7.02
N TYR A 83 -9.20 1.13 5.72
CA TYR A 83 -9.02 2.17 4.70
C TYR A 83 -10.31 2.98 4.58
N THR A 84 -10.44 4.03 5.39
CA THR A 84 -11.32 5.15 5.06
C THR A 84 -10.63 6.05 4.04
N ALA A 85 -10.57 5.61 2.78
CA ALA A 85 -10.29 6.49 1.65
C ALA A 85 -11.19 6.07 0.48
N SER A 86 -12.44 6.52 0.51
CA SER A 86 -13.32 6.46 -0.64
C SER A 86 -12.84 7.51 -1.66
N VAL A 87 -12.08 7.09 -2.66
CA VAL A 87 -11.88 7.91 -3.86
C VAL A 87 -13.13 7.73 -4.72
N TYR A 88 -13.87 8.81 -4.91
CA TYR A 88 -15.00 8.87 -5.83
C TYR A 88 -14.45 8.66 -7.25
N VAL A 89 -14.83 7.57 -7.90
CA VAL A 89 -14.64 7.42 -9.34
C VAL A 89 -15.88 8.02 -9.97
N ASP A 90 -15.72 9.19 -10.58
CA ASP A 90 -16.79 9.83 -11.35
C ASP A 90 -17.01 8.99 -12.61
N ASP A 91 -18.15 8.30 -12.65
CA ASP A 91 -18.55 7.35 -13.67
C ASP A 91 -19.54 8.06 -14.62
N GLU A 92 -19.07 9.07 -15.35
CA GLU A 92 -19.85 9.75 -16.38
C GLU A 92 -18.96 10.17 -17.56
N LEU A 93 -18.91 9.34 -18.61
CA LEU A 93 -19.50 9.65 -19.93
C LEU A 93 -19.01 8.64 -21.00
N ILE A 94 -19.90 7.71 -21.29
CA ILE A 94 -19.89 6.78 -22.42
C ILE A 94 -20.21 7.53 -23.73
N GLU A 95 -19.34 7.32 -24.73
CA GLU A 95 -19.55 7.33 -26.20
C GLU A 95 -20.17 8.55 -26.93
N LYS A 96 -19.42 9.11 -27.90
CA LYS A 96 -19.69 9.14 -29.36
C LYS A 96 -18.92 10.27 -30.07
N GLU A 97 -17.96 9.92 -30.93
CA GLU A 97 -17.78 10.63 -32.21
C GLU A 97 -18.97 10.27 -33.13
N PRO A 98 -19.38 11.06 -34.15
CA PRO A 98 -18.62 12.08 -34.90
C PRO A 98 -19.38 13.40 -35.20
N VAL A 99 -18.70 14.55 -35.37
CA VAL A 99 -19.28 15.71 -36.06
C VAL A 99 -18.23 16.44 -36.91
N LEU A 100 -18.55 16.59 -38.20
CA LEU A 100 -17.87 17.41 -39.20
C LEU A 100 -17.76 18.88 -38.79
N GLY A 101 -16.67 19.54 -39.15
CA GLY A 101 -16.58 21.00 -39.13
C GLY A 101 -15.24 21.48 -39.66
N GLY A 102 -15.19 21.74 -40.96
CA GLY A 102 -13.97 22.16 -41.66
C GLY A 102 -13.49 23.56 -41.27
N TYR A 103 -12.20 23.80 -41.53
CA TYR A 103 -11.68 25.12 -41.80
C TYR A 103 -10.84 25.06 -43.08
N ILE A 104 -11.32 25.82 -44.07
CA ILE A 104 -10.70 26.09 -45.37
C ILE A 104 -9.64 27.17 -45.16
N GLY A 105 -8.47 27.00 -45.77
CA GLY A 105 -7.39 27.98 -45.77
C GLY A 105 -7.67 29.23 -46.62
N GLY A 106 -6.92 30.28 -46.32
CA GLY A 106 -6.86 31.55 -47.06
C GLY A 106 -5.87 32.49 -46.39
#